data_AF-A0A2G4GZT1-F1
#
_entry.id   AF-A0A2G4GZT1-F1
#
_cell.length_a   1.000
_cell.length_b   1.000
_cell.length_c   1.000
_cell.angle_alpha   90.00
_cell.angle_beta   90.00
_cell.angle_gamma   90.00
#
_symmetry.space_group_name_H-M   'P 1'
#
loop_
_entity.id
_entity.type
_entity.pdbx_description
1 polymer ?
#
loop_
_entity_poly.entity_id
_entity_poly.type
_entity_poly.pdbx_seq_one_letter_code
_entity_poly.pdbx_strand_id
1 'polypeptide(L)'
;MENMKLKLITKQAILIDLVLTVVFFVWITSILKKHVPWSEAGETAVLLGAAYCGACLSGVFWMALSLFRVTLVDQMLPKSPDTKQSR
;
A
#
# COMPACT_ATOMS: atom_id res chain seq x y z
N MET A 1 3.65 -7.79 -34.09
CA MET A 1 4.26 -7.62 -32.74
C MET A 1 3.11 -7.43 -31.77
N GLU A 2 2.49 -8.54 -31.38
CA GLU A 2 1.19 -8.53 -30.68
C GLU A 2 1.38 -8.21 -29.20
N ASN A 3 0.90 -7.02 -28.80
CA ASN A 3 0.29 -6.73 -27.50
C ASN A 3 0.92 -7.37 -26.25
N MET A 4 2.20 -7.17 -25.99
CA MET A 4 2.75 -7.35 -24.63
C MET A 4 2.40 -6.14 -23.75
N LYS A 5 1.12 -5.73 -23.75
CA LYS A 5 0.61 -4.69 -22.86
C LYS A 5 0.49 -5.35 -21.48
N LEU A 6 1.61 -5.38 -20.73
CA LEU A 6 1.61 -5.78 -19.32
C LEU A 6 0.41 -5.10 -18.66
N LYS A 7 -0.55 -5.91 -18.21
CA LYS A 7 -1.83 -5.39 -17.74
C LYS A 7 -1.59 -4.79 -16.35
N LEU A 8 -1.28 -3.49 -16.33
CA LEU A 8 -0.98 -2.71 -15.11
C LEU A 8 -2.03 -2.91 -14.00
N ILE A 9 -3.28 -3.18 -14.38
CA ILE A 9 -4.36 -3.55 -13.47
C ILE A 9 -4.76 -4.99 -13.74
N THR A 10 -4.16 -5.90 -12.97
CA THR A 10 -4.63 -7.26 -12.81
C THR A 10 -5.47 -7.35 -11.54
N LYS A 11 -6.66 -7.97 -11.61
CA LYS A 11 -7.56 -8.14 -10.45
C LYS A 11 -6.85 -8.80 -9.26
N GLN A 12 -5.92 -9.70 -9.55
CA GLN A 12 -5.07 -10.37 -8.57
C GLN A 12 -4.15 -9.40 -7.79
N ALA A 13 -3.56 -8.40 -8.46
CA ALA A 13 -2.69 -7.42 -7.79
C ALA A 13 -3.49 -6.57 -6.79
N ILE A 14 -4.67 -6.10 -7.19
CA ILE A 14 -5.58 -5.35 -6.30
C ILE A 14 -6.00 -6.20 -5.10
N LEU A 15 -6.28 -7.49 -5.31
CA LEU A 15 -6.64 -8.39 -4.21
C LEU A 15 -5.48 -8.56 -3.22
N ILE A 16 -4.26 -8.71 -3.73
CA ILE A 16 -3.04 -8.79 -2.90
C ILE A 16 -2.86 -7.49 -2.11
N ASP A 17 -2.96 -6.33 -2.76
CA ASP A 17 -2.85 -5.02 -2.12
C ASP A 17 -3.89 -4.88 -0.98
N LEU A 18 -5.11 -5.41 -1.18
CA LEU A 18 -6.22 -5.35 -0.20
C LEU A 18 -5.98 -6.22 1.01
N VAL A 19 -5.54 -7.46 0.79
CA VAL A 19 -5.13 -8.34 1.88
C VAL A 19 -3.97 -7.72 2.65
N LEU A 20 -2.96 -7.21 1.96
CA LEU A 20 -1.76 -6.64 2.61
C LEU A 20 -2.10 -5.40 3.44
N THR A 21 -3.00 -4.56 2.94
CA THR A 21 -3.44 -3.34 3.64
C THR A 21 -4.31 -3.64 4.85
N VAL A 22 -5.19 -4.65 4.78
CA VAL A 22 -5.99 -5.09 5.94
C VAL A 22 -5.09 -5.68 7.02
N VAL A 23 -4.10 -6.51 6.64
CA VAL A 23 -3.12 -7.06 7.59
C VAL A 23 -2.31 -5.93 8.23
N PHE A 24 -1.83 -4.98 7.44
CA PHE A 24 -1.10 -3.81 7.92
C PHE A 24 -1.95 -2.97 8.88
N PHE A 25 -3.23 -2.76 8.59
CA PHE A 25 -4.17 -2.02 9.43
C PHE A 25 -4.31 -2.66 10.82
N VAL A 26 -4.57 -3.97 10.89
CA VAL A 26 -4.71 -4.68 12.17
C VAL A 26 -3.41 -4.61 12.97
N TRP A 27 -2.28 -4.79 12.29
CA TRP A 27 -0.96 -4.75 12.91
C TRP A 27 -0.62 -3.36 13.47
N ILE A 28 -0.79 -2.31 12.67
CA ILE A 28 -0.45 -0.94 13.07
C ILE A 28 -1.38 -0.42 14.17
N THR A 29 -2.67 -0.75 14.11
CA THR A 29 -3.64 -0.40 15.17
C THR A 29 -3.31 -1.11 16.48
N SER A 30 -2.83 -2.36 16.44
CA SER A 30 -2.39 -3.07 17.65
C SER A 30 -1.18 -2.40 18.32
N ILE A 31 -0.24 -1.91 17.51
CA ILE A 31 0.92 -1.13 17.99
C ILE A 31 0.46 0.21 18.57
N LEU A 32 -0.38 0.94 17.83
CA LEU A 32 -0.84 2.28 18.23
C LEU A 32 -1.63 2.30 19.53
N LYS A 33 -2.41 1.25 19.82
CA LYS A 33 -3.16 1.15 21.08
C LYS A 33 -2.28 1.37 22.32
N LYS A 34 -1.01 0.96 22.28
CA LYS A 34 -0.06 1.14 23.40
C LYS A 34 0.49 2.56 23.52
N HIS A 35 0.38 3.37 22.47
CA HIS A 35 0.94 4.72 22.40
C HIS A 35 -0.13 5.82 22.50
N VAL A 36 -1.42 5.48 22.47
CA VAL A 36 -2.50 6.47 22.58
C VAL A 36 -2.65 6.91 24.05
N PRO A 37 -2.42 8.20 24.38
CA PRO A 37 -2.44 8.70 25.75
C PRO A 37 -3.86 8.93 26.31
N TRP A 38 -4.90 8.33 25.70
CA TRP A 38 -6.31 8.52 26.09
C TRP A 38 -6.80 7.50 27.12
N SER A 39 -5.91 6.98 27.96
CA SER A 39 -6.27 6.00 29.01
C SER A 39 -7.38 6.50 29.94
N GLU A 40 -7.46 7.81 30.16
CA GLU A 40 -8.45 8.49 31.00
C GLU A 40 -9.86 8.50 30.37
N ALA A 41 -9.97 8.42 29.04
CA ALA A 41 -11.21 8.63 28.27
C ALA A 41 -12.00 7.33 28.00
N GLY A 42 -11.54 6.20 28.53
CA GLY A 42 -12.14 4.88 28.37
C GLY A 42 -11.56 4.07 27.20
N GLU A 43 -11.63 2.74 27.33
CA GLU A 43 -11.04 1.78 26.39
C GLU A 43 -11.56 1.95 24.94
N THR A 44 -12.82 2.36 24.80
CA THR A 44 -13.46 2.65 23.51
C THR A 44 -12.81 3.85 22.80
N ALA A 45 -12.43 4.89 23.53
CA ALA A 45 -11.79 6.08 22.97
C ALA A 45 -10.36 5.76 22.49
N VAL A 46 -9.62 4.95 23.26
CA VAL A 46 -8.28 4.46 22.87
C VAL A 46 -8.36 3.63 21.59
N LEU A 47 -9.36 2.75 21.48
CA LEU A 47 -9.55 1.91 20.30
C LEU A 47 -9.93 2.74 19.08
N LEU A 48 -10.84 3.71 19.22
CA LEU A 48 -11.24 4.62 18.14
C LEU A 48 -10.07 5.51 17.69
N GLY A 49 -9.28 6.05 18.62
CA GLY A 49 -8.08 6.85 18.29
C GLY A 49 -7.02 6.03 17.56
N ALA A 50 -6.74 4.81 18.04
CA ALA A 50 -5.81 3.90 17.39
C ALA A 50 -6.32 3.43 16.01
N ALA A 51 -7.62 3.23 15.85
CA ALA A 51 -8.24 2.87 14.57
C ALA A 51 -8.20 4.03 13.57
N TYR A 52 -8.47 5.26 14.01
CA TYR A 52 -8.45 6.45 13.14
C TYR A 52 -7.04 6.72 12.59
N CYS A 53 -6.03 6.72 13.47
CA CYS A 53 -4.64 6.85 13.04
C CYS A 53 -4.17 5.64 12.23
N GLY A 54 -4.57 4.42 12.60
CA GLY A 54 -4.25 3.21 11.82
C GLY A 54 -4.86 3.25 10.42
N ALA A 55 -6.06 3.82 10.27
CA ALA A 55 -6.75 3.96 8.99
C ALA A 55 -6.02 4.94 8.07
N CYS A 56 -5.51 6.06 8.59
CA CYS A 56 -4.75 7.01 7.79
C CYS A 56 -3.43 6.40 7.30
N LEU A 57 -2.70 5.70 8.18
CA LEU A 57 -1.44 5.03 7.83
C LEU A 57 -1.65 3.91 6.81
N SER A 58 -2.74 3.16 6.95
CA SER A 58 -3.12 2.12 5.99
C SER A 58 -3.53 2.70 4.63
N GLY A 59 -4.17 3.88 4.62
CA GLY A 59 -4.45 4.62 3.40
C GLY A 59 -3.18 5.06 2.67
N VAL A 60 -2.17 5.58 3.39
CA VAL A 60 -0.87 5.93 2.80
C VAL A 60 -0.14 4.68 2.28
N PHE A 61 -0.19 3.58 3.05
CA PHE A 61 0.37 2.29 2.64
C PHE A 61 -0.27 1.77 1.34
N TRP A 62 -1.59 1.86 1.20
CA TRP A 62 -2.30 1.53 -0.04
C TRP A 62 -1.81 2.33 -1.24
N MET A 63 -1.61 3.64 -1.05
CA MET A 63 -1.08 4.51 -2.11
C MET A 63 0.37 4.14 -2.46
N ALA A 64 1.18 3.78 -1.47
CA ALA A 64 2.55 3.31 -1.69
C ALA A 64 2.58 2.00 -2.50
N LEU A 65 1.73 1.03 -2.20
CA LEU A 65 1.59 -0.20 -3.00
C LEU A 65 1.15 0.10 -4.43
N SER A 66 0.23 1.07 -4.58
CA SER A 66 -0.25 1.53 -5.89
C SER A 66 0.83 2.17 -6.75
N LEU A 67 1.87 2.77 -6.15
CA LEU A 67 3.05 3.29 -6.84
C LEU A 67 4.09 2.19 -7.08
N PHE A 68 4.33 1.35 -6.08
CA PHE A 68 5.27 0.24 -6.18
C PHE A 68 4.96 -0.70 -7.34
N ARG A 69 3.68 -1.02 -7.58
CA ARG A 69 3.26 -1.81 -8.75
C ARG A 69 3.60 -1.13 -10.08
N VAL A 70 3.48 0.20 -10.17
CA VAL A 70 3.79 0.95 -11.40
C VAL A 70 5.29 0.89 -11.65
N THR A 71 6.09 1.09 -10.60
CA THR A 71 7.55 0.94 -10.67
C THR A 71 7.95 -0.49 -11.03
N LEU A 72 7.34 -1.52 -10.43
CA LEU A 72 7.64 -2.91 -10.79
C LEU A 72 7.35 -3.21 -12.26
N VAL A 73 6.22 -2.73 -12.78
CA VAL A 73 5.90 -2.90 -14.21
C VAL A 73 6.91 -2.18 -15.10
N ASP A 74 7.31 -0.97 -14.72
CA ASP A 74 8.35 -0.21 -15.42
C ASP A 74 9.71 -0.94 -15.43
N GLN A 75 10.12 -1.54 -14.30
CA GLN A 75 11.36 -2.31 -14.20
C GLN A 75 11.30 -3.67 -14.93
N MET A 76 10.12 -4.28 -15.03
CA MET A 76 9.91 -5.54 -15.75
C MET A 76 9.81 -5.37 -17.27
N LEU A 77 9.58 -4.14 -17.76
CA LEU A 77 9.63 -3.85 -19.19
C LEU A 77 11.08 -3.97 -19.67
N PRO A 78 11.36 -4.82 -20.68
CA PRO A 78 12.71 -4.90 -21.24
C PRO A 78 13.11 -3.53 -21.77
N LYS A 79 14.24 -3.01 -21.30
CA LYS A 79 14.81 -1.75 -21.77
C LYS A 79 15.17 -1.92 -23.25
N SER A 80 14.31 -1.46 -24.16
CA SER A 80 14.60 -1.52 -25.59
C SER A 80 15.95 -0.83 -25.87
N PRO A 81 16.82 -1.45 -26.70
CA PRO A 81 18.16 -0.91 -26.98
C PRO A 81 18.15 0.49 -27.61
N ASP A 82 17.01 0.98 -28.09
CA ASP A 82 16.81 2.35 -28.62
C ASP A 82 17.08 3.49 -27.64
N THR A 83 17.21 3.23 -26.32
CA THR A 83 17.57 4.31 -25.36
C THR A 83 19.04 4.78 -25.52
N LYS A 84 19.88 4.08 -26.29
CA LYS A 84 21.27 4.50 -26.52
C LYS A 84 21.47 5.47 -27.71
N GLN A 85 20.46 5.71 -28.55
CA GLN A 85 20.63 6.50 -29.78
C GLN A 85 20.23 7.99 -29.65
N SER A 86 19.96 8.49 -28.44
CA SER A 86 19.51 9.88 -28.21
C SER A 86 20.40 10.67 -27.22
N ARG A 87 21.66 10.27 -27.05
CA ARG A 87 22.66 11.13 -26.41
C ARG A 87 23.69 11.59 -27.41
#